data_AF-A0A3N5Q3J1-F1
#
_entry.id   AF-A0A3N5Q3J1-F1
#
_cell.length_a   1.000
_cell.length_b   1.000
_cell.length_c   1.000
_cell.angle_alpha   90.00
_cell.angle_beta   90.00
_cell.angle_gamma   90.00
#
_symmetry.space_group_name_H-M   'P 1'
#
loop_
_entity.id
_entity.type
_entity.pdbx_description
1 polymer ?
#
loop_
_entity_poly.entity_id
_entity_poly.type
_entity_poly.pdbx_seq_one_letter_code
_entity_poly.pdbx_strand_id
1 'polypeptide(L)' 'KRSEKSMAEKLAAEIMDAANNRGSSAKKKEDTHKMAEANKAFAHYRW' A
#
# COMPACT_ATOMS: atom_id res chain seq x y z
N LYS A 1 -4.67 -11.62 7.32
CA LYS A 1 -6.14 -11.70 7.56
C LYS A 1 -6.47 -10.80 8.74
N ARG A 2 -7.18 -9.68 8.56
CA ARG A 2 -7.65 -8.85 9.70
C ARG A 2 -8.70 -9.64 10.49
N SER A 3 -8.58 -9.63 11.81
CA SER A 3 -9.31 -10.49 12.75
C SER A 3 -10.72 -9.97 13.12
N GLU A 4 -11.25 -9.03 12.36
CA GLU A 4 -12.52 -8.35 12.66
C GLU A 4 -13.72 -9.13 12.11
N LYS A 5 -14.84 -9.08 12.84
CA LYS A 5 -16.00 -9.95 12.62
C LYS A 5 -16.90 -9.43 11.49
N SER A 6 -17.04 -8.12 11.32
CA SER A 6 -17.85 -7.53 10.24
C SER A 6 -17.01 -6.78 9.20
N MET A 7 -17.53 -6.64 7.98
CA MET A 7 -16.89 -5.85 6.92
C MET A 7 -16.90 -4.34 7.24
N ALA A 8 -17.89 -3.88 8.00
CA ALA A 8 -17.98 -2.48 8.44
C ALA A 8 -16.84 -2.11 9.41
N GLU A 9 -16.51 -3.02 10.34
CA GLU A 9 -15.37 -2.85 11.23
C GLU A 9 -14.07 -2.80 10.43
N LYS A 10 -13.90 -3.73 9.46
CA LYS A 10 -12.72 -3.79 8.59
C LYS A 10 -12.49 -2.51 7.81
N LEU A 11 -13.57 -1.93 7.30
CA LEU A 11 -13.53 -0.69 6.55
C LEU A 11 -13.21 0.50 7.47
N ALA A 12 -13.83 0.59 8.65
CA ALA A 12 -13.54 1.64 9.62
C ALA A 12 -12.08 1.59 10.09
N ALA A 13 -11.56 0.40 10.38
CA ALA A 13 -10.16 0.19 10.72
C ALA A 13 -9.22 0.56 9.55
N GLU A 14 -9.57 0.22 8.31
CA GLU A 14 -8.80 0.59 7.11
C GLU A 14 -8.74 2.11 6.93
N ILE A 15 -9.86 2.80 7.10
CA ILE A 15 -9.96 4.26 6.96
C ILE A 15 -9.15 4.96 8.06
N MET A 16 -9.26 4.48 9.31
CA MET A 16 -8.50 5.03 10.44
C MET A 16 -6.99 4.78 10.30
N ASP A 17 -6.59 3.60 9.84
CA ASP A 17 -5.18 3.31 9.56
C ASP A 17 -4.65 4.21 8.44
N ALA A 18 -5.40 4.34 7.34
CA ALA A 18 -5.04 5.18 6.20
C ALA A 18 -4.89 6.66 6.59
N ALA A 19 -5.77 7.18 7.44
CA ALA A 19 -5.67 8.55 7.97
C ALA A 19 -4.39 8.78 8.79
N ASN A 20 -3.90 7.74 9.48
CA ASN A 20 -2.66 7.77 10.24
C ASN A 20 -1.41 7.47 9.37
N ASN A 21 -1.53 7.50 8.04
CA ASN A 21 -0.48 7.05 7.09
C ASN A 21 0.07 5.65 7.42
N ARG A 22 -0.73 4.82 8.10
CA ARG A 22 -0.41 3.45 8.44
C ARG A 22 -1.32 2.51 7.66
N GLY A 23 -0.96 1.24 7.60
CA GLY A 23 -1.78 0.22 6.93
C GLY A 23 -1.32 -0.13 5.52
N SER A 24 -2.02 -1.11 4.96
CA SER A 24 -1.60 -1.83 3.75
C SER A 24 -1.46 -0.93 2.52
N SER A 25 -2.31 0.08 2.41
CA SER A 25 -2.35 1.03 1.30
C SER A 25 -1.15 1.97 1.27
N ALA A 26 -0.73 2.50 2.43
CA ALA A 26 0.46 3.35 2.52
C ALA A 26 1.73 2.55 2.23
N LYS A 27 1.82 1.32 2.76
CA LYS A 27 2.92 0.41 2.49
C LYS A 27 3.02 0.04 1.01
N LYS A 28 1.89 -0.28 0.35
CA LYS A 28 1.87 -0.55 -1.10
C LYS A 28 2.40 0.62 -1.92
N LYS A 29 2.07 1.86 -1.55
CA LYS A 29 2.57 3.05 -2.22
C LYS A 29 4.10 3.14 -2.07
N GLU A 30 4.61 3.02 -0.85
CA GLU A 30 6.06 3.09 -0.60
C GLU A 30 6.84 1.96 -1.28
N ASP A 31 6.33 0.73 -1.21
CA ASP A 31 6.93 -0.44 -1.86
C ASP A 31 6.98 -0.25 -3.39
N THR A 32 5.92 0.34 -3.98
CA THR A 32 5.88 0.66 -5.42
C THR A 32 6.93 1.71 -5.79
N HIS A 33 7.10 2.75 -4.97
CA HIS A 33 8.11 3.77 -5.20
C HIS A 33 9.54 3.21 -5.09
N LYS A 34 9.84 2.42 -4.05
CA LYS A 34 11.14 1.74 -3.92
C LYS A 34 11.41 0.79 -5.08
N MET A 35 10.40 0.04 -5.52
CA MET A 35 10.53 -0.86 -6.66
C MET A 35 10.74 -0.11 -7.97
N ALA A 36 10.12 1.06 -8.15
CA ALA A 36 10.35 1.93 -9.30
C ALA A 36 11.77 2.52 -9.30
N GLU A 37 12.31 2.90 -8.14
CA GLU A 37 13.72 3.35 -8.02
C GLU A 37 14.71 2.22 -8.32
N ALA A 38 14.45 1.01 -7.82
CA ALA A 38 15.28 -0.17 -8.09
C ALA A 38 15.26 -0.56 -9.58
N ASN A 39 14.12 -0.40 -10.26
CA ASN A 39 13.98 -0.71 -11.68
C ASN A 39 14.30 0.48 -12.60
N LYS A 40 14.83 1.58 -12.07
CA LYS A 40 15.22 2.76 -12.86
C LYS A 40 16.22 2.42 -13.97
N ALA A 41 17.10 1.46 -13.73
CA ALA A 41 18.07 0.96 -14.72
C ALA A 41 17.40 0.26 -15.93
N PHE A 42 16.21 -0.30 -15.75
CA PHE A 42 15.44 -0.96 -16.83
C PHE A 42 14.45 -0.02 -17.52
N ALA A 43 14.41 1.27 -17.14
CA ALA A 43 13.53 2.25 -17.78
C ALA A 43 13.81 2.44 -19.27
N HIS A 44 15.02 2.09 -19.73
CA HIS A 44 15.46 2.16 -21.12
C HIS A 44 14.95 1.01 -22.01
N TYR A 45 14.41 -0.08 -21.43
CA TYR A 45 13.76 -1.17 -22.19
C TYR A 45 12.30 -0.85 -22.56
N ARG A 46 11.86 0.39 -22.34
CA ARG A 46 10.49 0.84 -22.62
C ARG A 46 10.39 1.39 -24.05
N TRP A 47 10.68 0.51 -25.02
CA TRP A 47 10.28 0.60 -26.43
C TRP A 47 9.59 -0.72 -26.74
#